data_AF-A0AAD3MG72-F1
#
_entry.id   AF-A0AAD3MG72-F1
#
_cell.length_a   1.000
_cell.length_b   1.000
_cell.length_c   1.000
_cell.angle_alpha   90.00
_cell.angle_beta   90.00
_cell.angle_gamma   90.00
#
_symmetry.space_group_name_H-M   'P 1'
#
loop_
_entity.id
_entity.type
_entity.pdbx_description
1 polymer ?
#
loop_
_entity_poly.entity_id
_entity_poly.type
_entity_poly.pdbx_seq_one_letter_code
_entity_poly.pdbx_strand_id
1 'polypeptide(L)' 'MLTPDRHFVLDRHPSYSNIVIGAGFSGHGFKFGPIIGKLLCELSLGQVPSYDLSPFRIRRFQAKTKSAL' A
#
# COMPACT_ATOMS: atom_id res chain seq x y z
N MET A 1 -6.87 -11.54 -6.17
CA MET A 1 -5.42 -11.31 -6.43
C MET A 1 -4.63 -11.47 -5.14
N LEU A 2 -3.44 -12.08 -5.23
CA LEU A 2 -2.57 -12.47 -4.11
C LEU A 2 -1.22 -11.74 -4.27
N THR A 3 -0.71 -11.14 -3.20
CA THR A 3 0.67 -10.63 -3.14
C THR A 3 1.62 -11.73 -2.68
N PRO A 4 2.93 -11.68 -3.02
CA PRO A 4 3.89 -12.70 -2.62
C PRO A 4 3.96 -12.95 -1.11
N ASP A 5 3.76 -11.90 -0.31
CA ASP A 5 3.78 -11.95 1.17
C ASP A 5 2.39 -12.07 1.79
N ARG A 6 1.33 -12.17 0.97
CA ARG A 6 -0.08 -12.24 1.41
C ARG A 6 -0.56 -11.02 2.21
N HIS A 7 0.16 -9.90 2.18
CA HIS A 7 -0.26 -8.62 2.75
C HIS A 7 -0.82 -7.68 1.69
N PHE A 8 -1.75 -6.80 2.08
CA PHE A 8 -2.29 -5.79 1.17
C PHE A 8 -1.25 -4.72 0.78
N VAL A 9 -1.56 -3.96 -0.26
CA VAL A 9 -0.83 -2.77 -0.68
C VAL A 9 -1.71 -1.56 -0.42
N LEU A 10 -1.21 -0.62 0.39
CA LEU A 10 -1.84 0.67 0.68
C LEU A 10 -0.79 1.75 0.43
N ASP A 11 -0.84 2.40 -0.73
CA ASP A 11 0.20 3.34 -1.14
C ASP A 11 -0.32 4.36 -2.15
N ARG A 12 0.51 5.36 -2.48
CA ARG A 12 0.34 6.17 -3.70
C ARG A 12 1.18 5.57 -4.82
N HIS A 13 0.75 5.76 -6.06
CA HIS A 13 1.54 5.33 -7.20
C HIS A 13 2.90 6.05 -7.21
N PRO A 14 4.03 5.34 -7.42
CA PRO A 14 5.38 5.92 -7.27
C PRO A 14 5.69 7.06 -8.26
N SER A 15 4.96 7.14 -9.37
CA SER A 15 5.14 8.17 -10.41
C SER A 15 3.95 9.11 -10.59
N TYR A 16 2.80 8.80 -9.96
CA TYR A 16 1.55 9.56 -10.14
C TYR A 16 0.91 9.83 -8.78
N SER A 17 1.13 11.03 -8.25
CA SER A 17 0.69 11.41 -6.89
C SER A 17 -0.82 11.44 -6.71
N ASN A 18 -1.58 11.56 -7.80
CA ASN A 18 -3.04 11.56 -7.84
C ASN A 18 -3.68 10.15 -7.84
N ILE A 19 -2.88 9.08 -7.81
CA ILE A 19 -3.36 7.71 -7.78
C ILE A 19 -3.08 7.08 -6.42
N VAL A 20 -4.14 6.63 -5.75
CA VAL A 20 -4.08 5.87 -4.50
C VAL A 20 -4.38 4.39 -4.80
N ILE A 21 -3.58 3.50 -4.24
CA ILE A 21 -3.62 2.06 -4.47
C ILE A 21 -4.11 1.37 -3.19
N GLY A 22 -5.22 0.63 -3.30
CA GLY A 22 -5.71 -0.30 -2.29
C GLY A 22 -5.97 -1.67 -2.94
N ALA A 23 -5.01 -2.59 -2.86
CA ALA A 23 -5.07 -3.86 -3.59
C ALA A 23 -4.34 -5.00 -2.83
N GLY A 24 -4.38 -6.21 -3.40
CA GLY A 24 -3.57 -7.33 -2.87
C GLY A 24 -4.09 -7.94 -1.56
N PHE A 25 -5.39 -7.84 -1.29
CA PHE A 25 -6.02 -8.24 -0.02
C PHE A 25 -5.99 -9.73 0.33
N SER A 26 -5.49 -10.59 -0.57
CA SER A 26 -5.07 -11.96 -0.26
C SER A 26 -6.12 -12.81 0.48
N GLY A 27 -7.41 -12.59 0.19
CA GLY A 27 -8.54 -13.34 0.76
C GLY A 27 -9.00 -12.90 2.15
N HIS A 28 -8.33 -11.92 2.79
CA HIS A 28 -8.65 -11.50 4.16
C HIS A 28 -8.99 -10.01 4.31
N GLY A 29 -8.94 -9.21 3.24
CA GLY A 29 -9.20 -7.77 3.32
C GLY A 29 -10.59 -7.33 3.78
N PHE A 30 -11.62 -8.18 3.66
CA PHE A 30 -13.00 -7.81 4.01
C PHE A 30 -13.14 -7.37 5.47
N LYS A 31 -12.49 -8.09 6.40
CA LYS A 31 -12.54 -7.75 7.84
C LYS A 31 -11.89 -6.40 8.15
N PHE A 32 -11.03 -5.91 7.26
CA PHE A 32 -10.32 -4.64 7.40
C PHE A 32 -10.98 -3.50 6.62
N GLY A 33 -12.11 -3.75 5.94
CA GLY A 33 -12.80 -2.77 5.09
C GLY A 33 -12.95 -1.37 5.71
N PRO A 34 -13.50 -1.25 6.94
CA PRO A 34 -13.68 0.06 7.58
C PRO A 34 -12.36 0.83 7.77
N ILE A 35 -11.32 0.18 8.28
CA ILE A 35 -10.04 0.84 8.53
C ILE A 35 -9.30 1.15 7.23
N ILE A 36 -9.37 0.25 6.24
CA ILE A 36 -8.73 0.45 4.93
C ILE A 36 -9.40 1.60 4.17
N GLY A 37 -10.73 1.72 4.22
CA GLY A 37 -11.44 2.86 3.64
C GLY A 37 -10.99 4.19 4.23
N LYS A 38 -10.85 4.27 5.57
CA LYS A 38 -10.33 5.46 6.26
C LYS A 38 -8.91 5.80 5.81
N LEU A 39 -8.00 4.82 5.78
CA LEU A 39 -6.61 5.02 5.38
C LEU A 39 -6.48 5.46 3.91
N LEU A 40 -7.28 4.89 3.01
CA LEU A 40 -7.31 5.30 1.60
C LEU A 40 -7.87 6.71 1.44
N CYS A 41 -8.84 7.13 2.26
CA CYS A 41 -9.34 8.50 2.29
C CYS A 41 -8.25 9.48 2.74
N GLU A 42 -7.55 9.20 3.84
CA GLU A 42 -6.43 10.02 4.32
C GLU A 42 -5.33 10.16 3.26
N LEU A 43 -4.98 9.04 2.60
CA LEU A 43 -4.05 9.05 1.47
C LEU A 43 -4.57 9.87 0.29
N SER A 44 -5.87 9.85 0.00
CA SER A 44 -6.45 10.63 -1.10
C SER A 44 -6.43 12.13 -0.80
N LEU A 45 -6.60 12.50 0.46
CA LEU A 45 -6.61 13.90 0.93
C LEU A 45 -5.21 14.49 1.19
N GLY A 46 -4.14 13.77 0.87
CA GLY A 46 -2.78 14.27 1.14
C GLY A 46 -2.37 14.18 2.62
N GLN A 47 -3.19 13.60 3.48
CA GLN A 47 -2.97 13.57 4.93
C GLN A 47 -1.93 12.51 5.33
N VAL A 48 -1.38 12.67 6.54
CA VAL A 48 -0.58 11.63 7.19
C VAL A 48 -1.53 10.52 7.64
N PRO A 49 -1.34 9.26 7.20
CA PRO A 49 -2.21 8.17 7.62
C PRO A 49 -2.17 7.95 9.13
N SER A 50 -3.31 7.59 9.71
CA SER A 50 -3.44 7.35 11.16
C SER A 50 -2.66 6.14 11.66
N TYR A 51 -2.20 5.26 10.76
CA TYR A 51 -1.42 4.07 11.07
C TYR A 51 -0.17 4.00 10.19
N ASP A 52 0.89 3.38 10.69
CA ASP A 52 2.10 3.16 9.90
C ASP A 52 1.82 2.20 8.72
N LEU A 53 1.95 2.73 7.51
CA LEU A 53 1.76 1.98 6.26
C LEU A 53 3.06 1.43 5.69
N SER A 54 4.20 1.63 6.36
CA SER A 54 5.51 1.15 5.88
C SER A 54 5.51 -0.33 5.46
N PRO A 55 4.88 -1.26 6.19
CA PRO A 55 4.80 -2.67 5.77
C PRO A 55 3.94 -2.90 4.52
N PHE A 56 3.07 -1.96 4.15
CA PHE A 56 2.08 -2.08 3.07
C PHE A 56 2.43 -1.26 1.83
N ARG A 57 3.60 -0.60 1.80
CA ARG A 57 4.07 0.15 0.63
C ARG A 57 4.33 -0.78 -0.55
N ILE A 58 4.11 -0.27 -1.77
CA ILE A 58 4.33 -1.05 -3.00
C ILE A 58 5.82 -1.34 -3.21
N ARG A 59 6.68 -0.42 -2.74
CA ARG A 59 8.15 -0.52 -2.88
C ARG A 59 8.77 -1.67 -2.11
N ARG A 60 8.04 -2.34 -1.20
CA ARG A 60 8.56 -3.53 -0.50
C ARG A 60 8.90 -4.70 -1.41
N PHE A 61 8.32 -4.73 -2.62
CA PHE A 61 8.61 -5.72 -3.65
C PHE A 61 9.65 -5.26 -4.67
N GLN A 62 10.14 -4.02 -4.60
CA GLN A 62 11.24 -3.58 -5.46
C GLN A 62 12.53 -4.22 -4.96
N ALA A 63 13.20 -4.97 -5.84
CA ALA A 63 14.53 -5.49 -5.54
C ALA A 63 15.48 -4.31 -5.26
N LYS A 64 16.29 -4.42 -4.20
CA LYS A 64 17.45 -3.54 -4.05
C LYS A 64 18.38 -3.83 -5.21
N THR A 65 18.42 -2.98 -6.24
CA THR A 65 19.49 -3.02 -7.23
C THR A 65 20.77 -2.78 -6.45
N LYS A 66 21.59 -3.83 -6.25
CA LYS A 66 22.98 -3.65 -5.84
C LYS A 66 23.62 -2.83 -6.95
N SER A 67 24.02 -1.60 -6.65
CA SER A 67 24.94 -0.86 -7.50
C SER A 67 26.21 -1.72 -7.55
N ALA A 68 26.44 -2.35 -8.70
CA ALA A 68 27.73 -2.94 -9.00
C ALA A 68 28.70 -1.76 -9.14
N LEU A 69 29.52 -1.56 -8.12
CA LEU A 69 30.82 -0.93 -8.25
C LEU A 69 31.81 -1.99 -8.70
#